data_AF-A0A843ANU2-F1
#
_entry.id   AF-A0A843ANU2-F1
#
_cell.length_a   1.000
_cell.length_b   1.000
_cell.length_c   1.000
_cell.angle_alpha   90.00
_cell.angle_beta   90.00
_cell.angle_gamma   90.00
#
_symmetry.space_group_name_H-M   'P 1'
#
loop_
_entity.id
_entity.type
_entity.pdbx_description
1 polymer ?
#
loop_
_entity_poly.entity_id
_entity_poly.type
_entity_poly.pdbx_seq_one_letter_code
_entity_poly.pdbx_strand_id
1 'polypeptide(L)'
;MYCPKCGAVNEDQASFCQRCGGKIMTLQPPADQPVKRAPAVWNQTPFDRTFRGGGPLLKAFLGVTFLLLVMEIFKALSSESSFAERFSEFLGDTLLLFFLMFLLAFYFGYYTRKYPRESSIISPLITAIIVTFALWVISKAFGFLGESRSDAFLTAMGDMVSSVLYIVFLLIILLGYIGVIMRADRFGFPLWKGNVPPVPPAPAPQAPYAPGKRMGRSSREKIIFGVCGGMAEYLETDPFLVRVLWVVGTLLTSGVLILAYIVMAIIMPENH
;
A
#
# COMPACT_ATOMS: atom_id res chain seq x y z
N MET A 1 26.26 -7.51 -21.89
CA MET A 1 27.72 -7.60 -22.22
C MET A 1 28.24 -8.94 -21.72
N TYR A 2 29.31 -9.51 -22.29
CA TYR A 2 29.92 -10.75 -21.77
C TYR A 2 31.16 -10.44 -20.94
N CYS A 3 31.41 -11.22 -19.89
CA CYS A 3 32.63 -11.09 -19.08
C CYS A 3 33.84 -11.54 -19.91
N PRO A 4 34.86 -10.67 -20.11
CA PRO A 4 36.04 -11.05 -20.89
C PRO A 4 36.89 -12.13 -20.20
N LYS A 5 36.71 -12.33 -18.89
CA LYS A 5 37.48 -13.30 -18.09
C LYS A 5 36.88 -14.72 -18.09
N CYS A 6 35.54 -14.85 -18.10
CA CYS A 6 34.89 -16.17 -17.96
C CYS A 6 33.74 -16.41 -18.94
N GLY A 7 33.47 -15.47 -19.86
CA GLY A 7 32.39 -15.58 -20.85
C GLY A 7 30.97 -15.49 -20.29
N ALA A 8 30.78 -15.32 -18.97
CA ALA A 8 29.44 -15.18 -18.38
C ALA A 8 28.73 -13.91 -18.88
N VAL A 9 27.44 -14.01 -19.16
CA VAL A 9 26.61 -12.86 -19.53
C VAL A 9 26.46 -11.94 -18.31
N ASN A 10 26.75 -10.65 -18.50
CA ASN A 10 26.50 -9.57 -17.55
C ASN A 10 25.23 -8.82 -17.97
N GLU A 11 24.09 -9.26 -17.43
CA GLU A 11 22.76 -8.72 -17.72
C GLU A 11 22.52 -7.38 -17.00
N ASP A 12 23.06 -7.22 -15.79
CA ASP A 12 22.78 -6.07 -14.91
C ASP A 12 23.76 -4.88 -15.09
N GLN A 13 24.65 -4.95 -16.08
CA GLN A 13 25.75 -3.99 -16.27
C GLN A 13 26.59 -3.77 -14.99
N ALA A 14 26.73 -4.81 -14.17
CA ALA A 14 27.51 -4.74 -12.95
C ALA A 14 28.98 -4.45 -13.29
N SER A 15 29.64 -3.64 -12.46
CA SER A 15 31.07 -3.32 -12.58
C SER A 15 31.97 -4.55 -12.31
N PHE A 16 31.41 -5.63 -11.78
CA PHE A 16 32.09 -6.88 -11.46
C PHE A 16 31.26 -8.10 -11.89
N CYS A 17 31.93 -9.13 -12.40
CA CYS A 17 31.31 -10.40 -12.78
C CYS A 17 30.97 -11.22 -11.52
N GLN A 18 29.70 -11.57 -11.34
CA GLN A 18 29.27 -12.38 -10.19
C GLN A 18 29.77 -13.83 -10.22
N ARG A 19 30.19 -14.35 -11.38
CA ARG A 19 30.68 -15.72 -11.51
C ARG A 19 32.16 -15.86 -11.13
N CYS A 20 33.00 -14.90 -11.51
CA CYS A 20 34.46 -15.01 -11.36
C CYS A 20 35.12 -13.83 -10.64
N GLY A 21 34.34 -12.84 -10.18
CA GLY A 21 34.82 -11.64 -9.50
C GLY A 21 35.60 -10.65 -10.38
N GLY A 22 35.75 -10.93 -11.68
CA GLY A 22 36.50 -10.08 -12.60
C GLY A 22 35.82 -8.72 -12.81
N LYS A 23 36.60 -7.63 -12.82
CA LYS A 23 36.12 -6.30 -13.21
C LYS A 23 35.64 -6.32 -14.66
N ILE A 24 34.44 -5.80 -14.90
CA ILE A 24 33.91 -5.61 -16.24
C ILE A 24 34.04 -4.12 -16.52
N MET A 25 34.90 -3.75 -17.47
CA MET A 25 34.99 -2.38 -17.97
C MET A 25 33.68 -2.07 -18.70
N THR A 26 32.74 -1.49 -17.96
CA THR A 26 31.57 -0.86 -18.54
C THR A 26 32.08 0.35 -19.31
N LEU A 27 31.98 0.33 -20.65
CA LEU A 27 31.98 1.56 -21.42
C LEU A 27 30.88 2.43 -20.82
N GLN A 28 31.27 3.55 -20.21
CA GLN A 28 30.33 4.53 -19.68
C GLN A 28 29.38 4.90 -20.83
N PRO A 29 28.06 4.70 -20.71
CA PRO A 29 27.15 5.23 -21.71
C PRO A 29 27.34 6.76 -21.77
N PRO A 30 27.13 7.40 -22.95
CA PRO A 30 27.27 8.86 -23.08
C PRO A 30 26.48 9.56 -21.97
N ALA A 31 27.07 10.62 -21.39
CA ALA A 31 26.58 11.30 -20.18
C ALA A 31 25.12 11.78 -20.26
N ASP A 32 24.58 11.89 -21.47
CA ASP A 32 23.22 12.36 -21.75
C ASP A 32 22.14 11.27 -21.67
N GLN A 33 22.52 9.99 -21.51
CA GLN A 33 21.54 8.92 -21.39
C GLN A 33 21.35 8.51 -19.92
N PRO A 34 20.12 8.61 -19.37
CA PRO A 34 19.86 8.07 -18.05
C PRO A 34 20.13 6.57 -18.05
N VAL A 35 21.00 6.11 -17.14
CA VAL A 35 21.33 4.69 -16.95
C VAL A 35 20.04 3.94 -16.63
N LYS A 36 19.45 3.28 -17.63
CA LYS A 36 18.30 2.38 -17.44
C LYS A 36 18.80 1.14 -16.70
N ARG A 37 18.71 1.14 -15.36
CA ARG A 37 18.94 -0.08 -14.57
C ARG A 37 17.95 -1.15 -15.04
N ALA A 38 18.46 -2.28 -15.51
CA ALA A 38 17.61 -3.44 -15.75
C ALA A 38 16.91 -3.81 -14.42
N PRO A 39 15.60 -4.15 -14.43
CA PRO A 39 14.92 -4.57 -13.22
C PRO A 39 15.60 -5.83 -12.68
N ALA A 40 15.81 -5.87 -11.37
CA ALA A 40 16.42 -7.00 -10.67
C ALA A 40 15.77 -8.35 -11.06
N VAL A 41 16.48 -9.18 -11.81
CA VAL A 41 15.97 -10.46 -12.35
C VAL A 41 15.69 -11.47 -11.24
N TRP A 42 16.43 -11.40 -10.13
CA TRP A 42 16.29 -12.33 -8.99
C TRP A 42 14.90 -12.31 -8.35
N ASN A 43 14.17 -11.20 -8.48
CA ASN A 43 12.86 -11.07 -7.87
C ASN A 43 11.72 -11.57 -8.77
N GLN A 44 12.03 -12.04 -9.99
CA GLN A 44 11.03 -12.50 -10.97
C GLN A 44 10.78 -14.01 -10.87
N THR A 45 9.50 -14.39 -10.81
CA THR A 45 9.12 -15.82 -10.85
C THR A 45 9.53 -16.44 -12.20
N PRO A 46 9.88 -17.74 -12.25
CA PRO A 46 10.21 -18.41 -13.51
C PRO A 46 9.15 -18.19 -14.60
N PHE A 47 7.87 -18.20 -14.19
CA PHE A 47 6.74 -17.93 -15.06
C PHE A 47 6.75 -16.51 -15.64
N ASP A 48 7.05 -15.49 -14.83
CA ASP A 48 7.13 -14.09 -15.28
C ASP A 48 8.33 -13.88 -16.22
N ARG A 49 9.40 -14.68 -16.09
CA ARG A 49 10.54 -14.64 -17.02
C ARG A 49 10.18 -15.19 -18.40
N THR A 50 9.43 -16.29 -18.43
CA THR A 50 9.00 -16.94 -19.68
C THR A 50 7.99 -16.09 -20.45
N PHE A 51 6.94 -15.60 -19.77
CA PHE A 51 5.80 -14.94 -20.43
C PHE A 51 5.82 -13.39 -20.34
N ARG A 52 6.78 -12.82 -19.60
CA ARG A 52 6.96 -11.36 -19.43
C ARG A 52 5.65 -10.67 -19.07
N GLY A 53 5.24 -9.66 -19.83
CA GLY A 53 4.00 -8.92 -19.61
C GLY A 53 2.72 -9.75 -19.81
N GLY A 54 2.79 -10.87 -20.54
CA GLY A 54 1.65 -11.79 -20.71
C GLY A 54 1.45 -12.73 -19.52
N GLY A 55 2.44 -12.87 -18.63
CA GLY A 55 2.38 -13.77 -17.48
C GLY A 55 1.19 -13.50 -16.54
N PRO A 56 0.97 -12.25 -16.09
CA PRO A 56 -0.17 -11.90 -15.24
C PRO A 56 -1.53 -12.24 -15.86
N LEU A 57 -1.70 -11.99 -17.16
CA LEU A 57 -2.93 -12.30 -17.87
C LEU A 57 -3.19 -13.82 -17.89
N LEU A 58 -2.17 -14.62 -18.19
CA LEU A 58 -2.29 -16.07 -18.20
C LEU A 58 -2.60 -16.63 -16.79
N LYS A 59 -2.00 -16.06 -15.73
CA LYS A 59 -2.34 -16.39 -14.34
C LYS A 59 -3.79 -16.05 -13.99
N ALA A 60 -4.30 -14.90 -14.47
CA ALA A 60 -5.71 -14.54 -14.29
C ALA A 60 -6.65 -15.54 -14.97
N PHE A 61 -6.35 -15.95 -16.20
CA PHE A 61 -7.12 -16.99 -16.91
C PHE A 61 -7.07 -18.33 -16.19
N LEU A 62 -5.91 -18.75 -15.68
CA LEU A 62 -5.79 -19.97 -14.87
C LEU A 62 -6.62 -19.87 -13.58
N GLY A 63 -6.61 -18.70 -12.93
CA GLY A 63 -7.44 -18.44 -11.74
C GLY A 63 -8.94 -18.52 -12.04
N VAL A 64 -9.40 -17.94 -13.15
CA VAL A 64 -10.81 -18.05 -13.58
C VAL A 64 -11.16 -19.48 -13.96
N THR A 65 -10.26 -20.19 -14.65
CA THR A 65 -10.48 -21.61 -14.99
C THR A 65 -10.64 -22.45 -13.72
N PHE A 66 -9.79 -22.23 -12.72
CA PHE A 66 -9.92 -22.87 -11.41
C PHE A 66 -11.24 -22.51 -10.73
N LEU A 67 -11.64 -21.23 -10.76
CA LEU A 67 -12.90 -20.78 -10.20
C LEU A 67 -14.12 -21.43 -10.88
N LEU A 68 -14.08 -21.60 -12.21
CA LEU A 68 -15.11 -22.31 -12.97
C LEU A 68 -15.17 -23.79 -12.57
N LEU A 69 -14.03 -24.44 -12.35
CA LEU A 69 -14.01 -25.82 -11.82
C LEU A 69 -14.65 -25.89 -10.43
N VAL A 70 -14.32 -24.95 -9.54
CA VAL A 70 -14.93 -24.87 -8.21
C VAL A 70 -16.44 -24.66 -8.32
N MET A 71 -16.89 -23.74 -9.17
CA MET A 71 -18.31 -23.50 -9.44
C MET A 71 -19.02 -24.77 -9.94
N GLU A 72 -18.41 -25.51 -10.87
CA GLU A 72 -19.00 -26.76 -11.39
C GLU A 72 -19.11 -27.84 -10.29
N ILE A 73 -18.11 -27.93 -9.40
CA ILE A 73 -18.18 -28.80 -8.23
C ILE A 73 -19.36 -28.40 -7.33
N PHE A 74 -19.49 -27.12 -6.97
CA PHE A 74 -20.61 -26.66 -6.14
C PHE A 74 -21.97 -26.88 -6.83
N LYS A 75 -22.03 -26.68 -8.14
CA LYS A 75 -23.23 -26.96 -8.94
C LYS A 75 -23.59 -28.45 -8.90
N ALA A 76 -22.61 -29.35 -8.97
CA ALA A 76 -22.85 -30.79 -8.81
C ALA A 76 -23.37 -31.16 -7.41
N LEU A 77 -22.96 -30.42 -6.37
CA LEU A 77 -23.44 -30.61 -4.99
C LEU A 77 -24.75 -29.85 -4.67
N SER A 78 -25.28 -29.07 -5.62
CA SER A 78 -26.47 -28.24 -5.38
C SER A 78 -27.73 -29.05 -5.07
N SER A 79 -27.84 -30.28 -5.57
CA SER A 79 -28.99 -31.16 -5.27
C SER A 79 -29.08 -31.58 -3.81
N GLU A 80 -27.93 -31.62 -3.11
CA GLU A 80 -27.83 -32.10 -1.74
C GLU A 80 -27.71 -30.95 -0.71
N SER A 81 -27.37 -29.73 -1.15
CA SER A 81 -27.13 -28.63 -0.23
C SER A 81 -27.53 -27.27 -0.79
N SER A 82 -28.43 -26.59 -0.07
CA SER A 82 -28.85 -25.21 -0.37
C SER A 82 -27.72 -24.19 -0.29
N PHE A 83 -26.69 -24.48 0.53
CA PHE A 83 -25.45 -23.70 0.54
C PHE A 83 -24.73 -23.78 -0.81
N ALA A 84 -24.56 -24.98 -1.38
CA ALA A 84 -23.80 -25.15 -2.61
C ALA A 84 -24.52 -24.50 -3.80
N GLU A 85 -25.85 -24.59 -3.84
CA GLU A 85 -26.68 -23.87 -4.81
C GLU A 85 -26.39 -22.36 -4.78
N ARG A 86 -26.64 -21.72 -3.63
CA ARG A 86 -26.46 -20.26 -3.45
C ARG A 86 -25.02 -19.80 -3.66
N PHE A 87 -24.04 -20.60 -3.20
CA PHE A 87 -22.64 -20.26 -3.38
C PHE A 87 -22.22 -20.37 -4.85
N SER A 88 -22.73 -21.35 -5.59
CA SER A 88 -22.47 -21.48 -7.04
C SER A 88 -23.07 -20.32 -7.83
N GLU A 89 -24.29 -19.89 -7.51
CA GLU A 89 -24.93 -18.70 -8.11
C GLU A 89 -24.10 -17.44 -7.83
N PHE A 90 -23.70 -17.23 -6.57
CA PHE A 90 -22.85 -16.11 -6.18
C PHE A 90 -21.52 -16.07 -6.96
N LEU A 91 -20.86 -17.22 -7.13
CA LEU A 91 -19.62 -17.31 -7.91
C LEU A 91 -19.85 -16.98 -9.40
N GLY A 92 -20.97 -17.43 -9.96
CA GLY A 92 -21.39 -17.13 -11.32
C GLY A 92 -21.66 -15.64 -11.55
N ASP A 93 -22.46 -15.02 -10.69
CA ASP A 93 -22.82 -13.60 -10.77
C ASP A 93 -21.59 -12.68 -10.59
N THR A 94 -20.63 -13.12 -9.78
CA THR A 94 -19.42 -12.36 -9.45
C THR A 94 -18.24 -12.70 -10.35
N LEU A 95 -18.40 -13.60 -11.34
CA LEU A 95 -17.30 -14.13 -12.14
C LEU A 95 -16.43 -13.04 -12.79
N LEU A 96 -17.07 -12.01 -13.35
CA LEU A 96 -16.36 -10.86 -13.95
C LEU A 96 -15.55 -10.10 -12.90
N LEU A 97 -16.10 -9.89 -11.72
CA LEU A 97 -15.39 -9.20 -10.63
C LEU A 97 -14.18 -10.02 -10.15
N PHE A 98 -14.30 -11.34 -10.05
CA PHE A 98 -13.15 -12.21 -9.77
C PHE A 98 -12.08 -12.11 -10.85
N PHE A 99 -12.46 -12.13 -12.14
CA PHE A 99 -11.51 -11.97 -13.23
C PHE A 99 -10.77 -10.63 -13.15
N LEU A 100 -11.50 -9.53 -12.97
CA LEU A 100 -10.91 -8.20 -12.84
C LEU A 100 -10.01 -8.09 -11.60
N MET A 101 -10.41 -8.70 -10.48
CA MET A 101 -9.61 -8.71 -9.25
C MET A 101 -8.33 -9.55 -9.39
N PHE A 102 -8.41 -10.72 -10.02
CA PHE A 102 -7.23 -11.53 -10.33
C PHE A 102 -6.28 -10.80 -11.27
N LEU A 103 -6.82 -10.16 -12.32
CA LEU A 103 -6.03 -9.35 -13.23
C LEU A 103 -5.32 -8.21 -12.49
N LEU A 104 -6.06 -7.46 -11.65
CA LEU A 104 -5.51 -6.41 -10.81
C LEU A 104 -4.40 -6.93 -9.90
N ALA A 105 -4.65 -8.02 -9.17
CA ALA A 105 -3.71 -8.60 -8.21
C ALA A 105 -2.43 -9.11 -8.89
N PHE A 106 -2.55 -9.84 -10.01
CA PHE A 106 -1.39 -10.38 -10.71
C PHE A 106 -0.57 -9.29 -11.41
N TYR A 107 -1.21 -8.29 -12.01
CA TYR A 107 -0.50 -7.16 -12.62
C TYR A 107 0.16 -6.28 -11.56
N PHE A 108 -0.51 -6.03 -10.44
CA PHE A 108 0.08 -5.28 -9.33
C PHE A 108 1.29 -6.02 -8.74
N GLY A 109 1.19 -7.35 -8.55
CA GLY A 109 2.32 -8.18 -8.15
C GLY A 109 3.49 -8.16 -9.15
N TYR A 110 3.19 -8.13 -10.45
CA TYR A 110 4.21 -7.98 -11.49
C TYR A 110 4.86 -6.59 -11.47
N TYR A 111 4.06 -5.53 -11.34
CA TYR A 111 4.53 -4.15 -11.36
C TYR A 111 5.37 -3.82 -10.12
N THR A 112 4.98 -4.30 -8.93
CA THR A 112 5.76 -4.15 -7.69
C THR A 112 7.13 -4.81 -7.76
N ARG A 113 7.26 -5.92 -8.48
CA ARG A 113 8.57 -6.56 -8.74
C ARG A 113 9.41 -5.78 -9.75
N LYS A 114 8.79 -5.22 -10.78
CA LYS A 114 9.48 -4.56 -11.90
C LYS A 114 9.84 -3.09 -11.63
N TYR A 115 8.95 -2.35 -10.96
CA TYR A 115 9.05 -0.92 -10.69
C TYR A 115 8.71 -0.62 -9.20
N PRO A 116 9.49 -1.15 -8.24
CA PRO A 116 9.16 -1.08 -6.81
C PRO A 116 9.01 0.34 -6.25
N ARG A 117 9.69 1.33 -6.85
CA ARG A 117 9.60 2.73 -6.43
C ARG A 117 8.28 3.37 -6.85
N GLU A 118 7.94 3.27 -8.13
CA GLU A 118 6.69 3.81 -8.68
C GLU A 118 5.47 3.11 -8.06
N SER A 119 5.55 1.79 -7.89
CA SER A 119 4.46 1.02 -7.29
C SER A 119 4.23 1.34 -5.82
N SER A 120 5.24 1.85 -5.10
CA SER A 120 5.14 2.10 -3.66
C SER A 120 4.05 3.13 -3.32
N ILE A 121 3.78 4.09 -4.20
CA ILE A 121 2.78 5.15 -3.98
C ILE A 121 1.35 4.60 -4.14
N ILE A 122 1.16 3.68 -5.08
CA ILE A 122 -0.16 3.12 -5.44
C ILE A 122 -0.47 1.86 -4.62
N SER A 123 0.55 1.23 -4.02
CA SER A 123 0.44 -0.03 -3.28
C SER A 123 -0.64 -0.08 -2.20
N PRO A 124 -0.78 0.94 -1.32
CA PRO A 124 -1.80 0.91 -0.27
C PRO A 124 -3.22 0.77 -0.82
N LEU A 125 -3.55 1.54 -1.86
CA LEU A 125 -4.87 1.54 -2.48
C LEU A 125 -5.21 0.18 -3.10
N ILE A 126 -4.30 -0.37 -3.90
CA ILE A 126 -4.53 -1.64 -4.58
C ILE A 126 -4.63 -2.79 -3.56
N THR A 127 -3.79 -2.76 -2.53
CA THR A 127 -3.84 -3.76 -1.44
C THR A 127 -5.17 -3.67 -0.69
N ALA A 128 -5.66 -2.46 -0.39
CA ALA A 128 -6.96 -2.26 0.24
C ALA A 128 -8.10 -2.84 -0.62
N ILE A 129 -8.11 -2.55 -1.93
CA ILE A 129 -9.11 -3.09 -2.86
C ILE A 129 -9.11 -4.64 -2.84
N ILE A 130 -7.94 -5.26 -2.96
CA ILE A 130 -7.80 -6.73 -3.01
C ILE A 130 -8.24 -7.37 -1.69
N VAL A 131 -7.79 -6.83 -0.55
CA VAL A 131 -8.10 -7.38 0.78
C VAL A 131 -9.58 -7.21 1.09
N THR A 132 -10.16 -6.05 0.81
CA THR A 132 -11.60 -5.80 1.03
C THR A 132 -12.46 -6.71 0.16
N PHE A 133 -12.07 -6.96 -1.10
CA PHE A 133 -12.76 -7.93 -1.94
C PHE A 133 -12.70 -9.35 -1.35
N ALA A 134 -11.54 -9.80 -0.89
CA ALA A 134 -11.39 -11.11 -0.27
C ALA A 134 -12.25 -11.26 1.00
N LEU A 135 -12.26 -10.25 1.86
CA LEU A 135 -13.10 -10.23 3.06
C LEU A 135 -14.60 -10.20 2.74
N TRP A 136 -14.99 -9.52 1.66
CA TRP A 136 -16.38 -9.51 1.19
C TRP A 136 -16.84 -10.89 0.70
N VAL A 137 -16.00 -11.60 -0.05
CA VAL A 137 -16.27 -13.00 -0.47
C VAL A 137 -16.44 -13.90 0.76
N ILE A 138 -15.56 -13.75 1.76
CA ILE A 138 -15.65 -14.51 3.02
C ILE A 138 -16.94 -14.18 3.78
N SER A 139 -17.29 -12.91 3.90
CA SER A 139 -18.55 -12.46 4.53
C SER A 139 -19.77 -13.11 3.87
N LYS A 140 -19.81 -13.16 2.53
CA LYS A 140 -20.89 -13.81 1.78
C LYS A 140 -20.95 -15.32 2.02
N ALA A 141 -19.80 -16.00 2.04
CA ALA A 141 -19.73 -17.41 2.38
C ALA A 141 -20.28 -17.71 3.79
N PHE A 142 -19.93 -16.89 4.80
CA PHE A 142 -20.48 -17.02 6.15
C PHE A 142 -22.00 -16.80 6.20
N GLY A 143 -22.50 -15.77 5.52
CA GLY A 143 -23.95 -15.50 5.44
C GLY A 143 -24.72 -16.67 4.84
N PHE A 144 -24.28 -17.18 3.68
CA PHE A 144 -24.92 -18.33 3.04
C PHE A 144 -24.84 -19.59 3.89
N LEU A 145 -23.71 -19.82 4.57
CA LEU A 145 -23.55 -20.99 5.44
C LEU A 145 -24.48 -20.90 6.66
N GLY A 146 -24.58 -19.73 7.28
CA GLY A 146 -25.49 -19.49 8.41
C GLY A 146 -26.96 -19.66 8.03
N GLU A 147 -27.38 -19.09 6.90
CA GLU A 147 -28.75 -19.27 6.40
C GLU A 147 -29.06 -20.74 6.07
N SER A 148 -28.13 -21.46 5.44
CA SER A 148 -28.33 -22.87 5.09
C SER A 148 -28.43 -23.80 6.32
N ARG A 149 -27.74 -23.47 7.41
CA ARG A 149 -27.73 -24.25 8.66
C ARG A 149 -28.72 -23.73 9.69
N SER A 150 -29.48 -22.68 9.38
CA SER A 150 -30.29 -21.93 10.35
C SER A 150 -29.51 -21.49 11.60
N ASP A 151 -28.21 -21.22 11.44
CA ASP A 151 -27.30 -20.85 12.52
C ASP A 151 -27.15 -19.33 12.58
N ALA A 152 -27.83 -18.73 13.57
CA ALA A 152 -27.82 -17.29 13.79
C ALA A 152 -26.42 -16.71 14.06
N PHE A 153 -25.52 -17.50 14.64
CA PHE A 153 -24.16 -17.04 14.92
C PHE A 153 -23.37 -16.84 13.63
N LEU A 154 -23.42 -17.80 12.69
CA LEU A 154 -22.71 -17.71 11.41
C LEU A 154 -23.25 -16.57 10.53
N THR A 155 -24.57 -16.37 10.50
CA THR A 155 -25.17 -15.22 9.81
C THR A 155 -24.71 -13.90 10.41
N ALA A 156 -24.76 -13.78 11.75
CA ALA A 156 -24.29 -12.59 12.45
C ALA A 156 -22.80 -12.30 12.20
N MET A 157 -21.94 -13.34 12.11
CA MET A 157 -20.54 -13.17 11.72
C MET A 157 -20.41 -12.59 10.31
N GLY A 158 -21.18 -13.13 9.34
CA GLY A 158 -21.21 -12.63 7.96
C GLY A 158 -21.59 -11.14 7.90
N ASP A 159 -22.67 -10.76 8.58
CA ASP A 159 -23.19 -9.40 8.64
C ASP A 159 -22.23 -8.42 9.34
N MET A 160 -21.61 -8.88 10.43
CA MET A 160 -20.59 -8.11 11.15
C MET A 160 -19.40 -7.82 10.24
N VAL A 161 -18.86 -8.83 9.55
CA VAL A 161 -17.74 -8.63 8.62
C VAL A 161 -18.16 -7.65 7.53
N SER A 162 -19.35 -7.81 6.94
CA SER A 162 -19.86 -6.92 5.89
C SER A 162 -19.94 -5.46 6.34
N SER A 163 -20.45 -5.22 7.55
CA SER A 163 -20.66 -3.88 8.11
C SER A 163 -19.34 -3.14 8.37
N VAL A 164 -18.26 -3.86 8.68
CA VAL A 164 -16.95 -3.25 8.95
C VAL A 164 -16.04 -3.14 7.73
N LEU A 165 -16.43 -3.68 6.55
CA LEU A 165 -15.58 -3.71 5.36
C LEU A 165 -15.07 -2.32 4.93
N TYR A 166 -15.94 -1.31 4.98
CA TYR A 166 -15.56 0.08 4.65
C TYR A 166 -14.54 0.64 5.63
N ILE A 167 -14.68 0.34 6.93
CA ILE A 167 -13.74 0.77 7.96
C ILE A 167 -12.38 0.12 7.74
N VAL A 168 -12.37 -1.20 7.47
CA VAL A 168 -11.15 -1.95 7.14
C VAL A 168 -10.48 -1.39 5.89
N PHE A 169 -11.24 -1.09 4.83
CA PHE A 169 -10.73 -0.48 3.61
C PHE A 169 -10.04 0.85 3.88
N LEU A 170 -10.70 1.76 4.61
CA LEU A 170 -10.11 3.06 4.96
C LEU A 170 -8.90 2.95 5.88
N LEU A 171 -8.91 2.00 6.82
CA LEU A 171 -7.79 1.77 7.73
C LEU A 171 -6.56 1.26 6.97
N ILE A 172 -6.72 0.32 6.04
CA ILE A 172 -5.61 -0.18 5.21
C ILE A 172 -5.02 0.95 4.37
N ILE A 173 -5.87 1.80 3.76
CA ILE A 173 -5.42 2.98 3.01
C ILE A 173 -4.64 3.92 3.93
N LEU A 174 -5.22 4.29 5.07
CA LEU A 174 -4.60 5.21 6.03
C LEU A 174 -3.23 4.71 6.48
N LEU A 175 -3.15 3.49 7.03
CA LEU A 175 -1.90 2.92 7.53
C LEU A 175 -0.88 2.71 6.40
N GLY A 176 -1.33 2.30 5.22
CA GLY A 176 -0.46 2.12 4.07
C GLY A 176 0.15 3.45 3.60
N TYR A 177 -0.64 4.52 3.48
CA TYR A 177 -0.12 5.83 3.08
C TYR A 177 0.75 6.48 4.15
N ILE A 178 0.45 6.27 5.44
CA ILE A 178 1.38 6.62 6.54
C ILE A 178 2.74 5.97 6.30
N GLY A 179 2.78 4.66 5.99
CA GLY A 179 4.02 3.95 5.68
C GLY A 179 4.75 4.48 4.44
N VAL A 180 4.02 4.92 3.41
CA VAL A 180 4.59 5.55 2.21
C VAL A 180 5.25 6.88 2.55
N ILE A 181 4.58 7.73 3.34
CA ILE A 181 5.09 9.05 3.75
C ILE A 181 6.34 8.89 4.63
N MET A 182 6.28 8.04 5.66
CA MET A 182 7.44 7.77 6.53
C MET A 182 8.65 7.19 5.78
N ARG A 183 8.40 6.51 4.66
CA ARG A 183 9.48 6.02 3.78
C ARG A 183 10.04 7.14 2.90
N ALA A 184 9.22 8.10 2.46
CA ALA A 184 9.66 9.22 1.64
C ALA A 184 10.73 10.06 2.37
N ASP A 185 10.58 10.28 3.67
CA ASP A 185 11.54 11.06 4.47
C ASP A 185 12.90 10.36 4.65
N ARG A 186 12.93 9.02 4.57
CA ARG A 186 14.19 8.24 4.55
C ARG A 186 14.89 8.27 3.20
N PHE A 187 14.17 8.54 2.11
CA PHE A 187 14.72 8.78 0.80
C PHE A 187 14.79 10.29 0.56
N GLY A 188 15.64 10.97 1.33
CA GLY A 188 16.00 12.35 1.05
C GLY A 188 16.27 12.47 -0.46
N PHE A 189 15.54 13.36 -1.13
CA PHE A 189 15.87 13.74 -2.49
C PHE A 189 17.38 14.00 -2.52
N PRO A 190 18.16 13.41 -3.43
CA PRO A 190 19.49 13.93 -3.66
C PRO A 190 19.26 15.33 -4.18
N LEU A 191 19.32 16.33 -3.29
CA LEU A 191 19.52 17.70 -3.69
C LEU A 191 20.74 17.63 -4.59
N TRP A 192 20.52 17.92 -5.87
CA TRP A 192 21.60 18.07 -6.81
C TRP A 192 22.57 19.07 -6.17
N LYS A 193 23.71 18.57 -5.69
CA LYS A 193 24.85 19.42 -5.34
C LYS A 193 25.44 19.89 -6.67
N GLY A 194 24.71 20.74 -7.39
CA GLY A 194 25.35 21.71 -8.25
C GLY A 194 26.32 22.49 -7.37
N ASN A 195 27.53 22.75 -7.86
CA ASN A 195 28.64 23.37 -7.11
C ASN A 195 28.16 24.55 -6.25
N VAL A 196 27.84 24.28 -4.98
CA VAL A 196 27.49 25.33 -4.03
C VAL A 196 28.82 25.89 -3.55
N PRO A 197 29.12 27.17 -3.76
CA PRO A 197 30.31 27.79 -3.19
C PRO A 197 30.28 27.63 -1.65
N PRO A 198 31.44 27.55 -1.00
CA PRO A 198 31.52 27.37 0.45
C PRO A 198 30.72 28.47 1.17
N VAL A 199 29.80 28.04 2.04
CA VAL A 199 28.98 28.93 2.87
C VAL A 199 29.91 29.73 3.79
N PRO A 200 29.80 31.08 3.87
CA PRO A 200 30.56 31.87 4.82
C PRO A 200 30.27 31.45 6.26
N PRO A 201 31.23 31.54 7.19
CA PRO A 201 31.01 31.18 8.59
C PRO A 201 29.85 31.99 9.19
N ALA A 202 28.93 31.28 9.85
CA ALA A 202 27.75 31.87 10.48
C ALA A 202 28.13 32.78 11.67
N PRO A 203 27.40 33.88 11.91
CA PRO A 203 27.53 34.65 13.14
C PRO A 203 27.19 33.83 14.39
N ALA A 204 27.78 34.19 15.52
CA ALA A 204 27.69 33.48 16.80
C ALA A 204 26.24 33.33 17.33
N PRO A 205 25.94 32.29 18.13
CA PRO A 205 24.60 32.01 18.65
C PRO A 205 24.11 33.11 19.61
N GLN A 206 22.90 33.62 19.39
CA GLN A 206 22.18 34.43 20.38
C GLN A 206 21.32 33.53 21.26
N ALA A 207 21.30 33.81 22.58
CA ALA A 207 20.61 33.00 23.58
C ALA A 207 19.07 33.00 23.39
N PRO A 208 18.37 31.88 23.61
CA PRO A 208 16.93 31.81 23.38
C PRO A 208 16.13 32.54 24.46
N TYR A 209 15.22 33.42 24.04
CA TYR A 209 14.12 33.93 24.87
C TYR A 209 13.01 32.88 24.93
N ALA A 210 12.64 32.42 26.14
CA ALA A 210 11.57 31.45 26.36
C ALA A 210 10.37 32.12 27.06
N PRO A 211 9.29 32.49 26.33
CA PRO A 211 8.02 32.79 26.96
C PRO A 211 7.26 31.48 27.23
N GLY A 212 6.55 31.43 28.36
CA GLY A 212 5.95 30.20 28.91
C GLY A 212 4.93 29.50 27.99
N LYS A 213 4.94 28.16 28.05
CA LYS A 213 4.03 27.26 27.31
C LYS A 213 2.57 27.62 27.54
N ARG A 214 1.89 28.02 26.47
CA ARG A 214 0.42 28.10 26.39
C ARG A 214 -0.05 27.16 25.29
N MET A 215 -1.08 26.37 25.60
CA MET A 215 -1.76 25.52 24.62
C MET A 215 -2.45 26.42 23.59
N GLY A 216 -1.89 26.53 22.40
CA GLY A 216 -2.51 27.24 21.28
C GLY A 216 -2.15 26.59 19.95
N ARG A 217 -2.88 26.94 18.89
CA ARG A 217 -2.73 26.31 17.58
C ARG A 217 -1.36 26.64 16.99
N SER A 218 -0.64 25.63 16.50
CA SER A 218 0.68 25.83 15.88
C SER A 218 0.56 26.44 14.48
N SER A 219 1.26 27.56 14.25
CA SER A 219 1.26 28.29 12.97
C SER A 219 2.24 27.71 11.94
N ARG A 220 3.25 26.95 12.39
CA ARG A 220 4.31 26.40 11.52
C ARG A 220 3.96 25.06 10.84
N GLU A 221 2.98 24.31 11.37
CA GLU A 221 2.51 23.05 10.78
C GLU A 221 0.98 23.02 10.59
N LYS A 222 0.46 23.87 9.69
CA LYS A 222 -0.96 23.87 9.29
C LYS A 222 -1.19 22.89 8.12
N ILE A 223 -1.95 21.82 8.37
CA ILE A 223 -2.59 21.04 7.29
C ILE A 223 -4.12 21.26 7.29
N ILE A 224 -4.80 21.36 8.45
CA ILE A 224 -6.27 21.56 8.46
C ILE A 224 -6.76 22.65 9.44
N PHE A 225 -6.31 22.72 10.71
CA PHE A 225 -6.64 23.86 11.62
C PHE A 225 -5.59 24.13 12.71
N GLY A 226 -4.39 23.55 12.61
CA GLY A 226 -3.32 23.72 13.62
C GLY A 226 -3.60 23.07 14.99
N VAL A 227 -4.73 22.36 15.16
CA VAL A 227 -5.16 21.71 16.42
C VAL A 227 -4.23 20.55 16.79
N CYS A 228 -3.98 19.62 15.86
CA CYS A 228 -3.03 18.52 16.11
C CYS A 228 -1.61 19.03 16.34
N GLY A 229 -1.22 20.14 15.68
CA GLY A 229 0.09 20.78 15.89
C GLY A 229 0.20 21.40 17.28
N GLY A 230 -0.84 22.11 17.74
CA GLY A 230 -0.88 22.68 19.09
C GLY A 230 -0.93 21.63 20.20
N MET A 231 -1.67 20.53 20.00
CA MET A 231 -1.69 19.40 20.94
C MET A 231 -0.33 18.70 21.03
N ALA A 232 0.35 18.51 19.90
CA ALA A 232 1.68 17.92 19.87
C ALA A 232 2.74 18.80 20.53
N GLU A 233 2.66 20.12 20.33
CA GLU A 233 3.55 21.09 20.97
C GLU A 233 3.33 21.17 22.50
N TYR A 234 2.09 20.95 22.96
CA TYR A 234 1.77 20.78 24.37
C TYR A 234 2.28 19.44 24.95
N LEU A 235 2.09 18.34 24.21
CA LEU A 235 2.43 16.97 24.62
C LEU A 235 3.89 16.57 24.33
N GLU A 236 4.72 17.48 23.81
CA GLU A 236 6.11 17.20 23.35
C GLU A 236 6.22 15.97 22.45
N THR A 237 5.16 15.68 21.71
CA THR A 237 5.02 14.51 20.85
C THR A 237 4.98 14.97 19.40
N ASP A 238 5.32 14.10 18.45
CA ASP A 238 5.23 14.41 17.02
C ASP A 238 3.76 14.77 16.63
N PRO A 239 3.50 15.94 16.03
CA PRO A 239 2.21 16.32 15.43
C PRO A 239 1.60 15.25 14.54
N PHE A 240 2.43 14.45 13.90
CA PHE A 240 2.01 13.32 13.10
C PHE A 240 1.26 12.25 13.89
N LEU A 241 1.79 11.82 15.05
CA LEU A 241 1.17 10.78 15.88
C LEU A 241 -0.22 11.21 16.35
N VAL A 242 -0.37 12.47 16.72
CA VAL A 242 -1.65 13.05 17.15
C VAL A 242 -2.66 13.05 15.98
N ARG A 243 -2.23 13.36 14.75
CA ARG A 243 -3.11 13.28 13.57
C ARG A 243 -3.58 11.86 13.31
N VAL A 244 -2.68 10.88 13.37
CA VAL A 244 -3.02 9.46 13.15
C VAL A 244 -4.03 8.97 14.17
N LEU A 245 -3.85 9.32 15.46
CA LEU A 245 -4.78 8.94 16.52
C LEU A 245 -6.20 9.49 16.26
N TRP A 246 -6.31 10.76 15.87
CA TRP A 246 -7.59 11.37 15.53
C TRP A 246 -8.24 10.68 14.34
N VAL A 247 -7.50 10.42 13.25
CA VAL A 247 -8.07 9.76 12.07
C VAL A 247 -8.53 8.33 12.42
N VAL A 248 -7.70 7.54 13.10
CA VAL A 248 -8.08 6.18 13.54
C VAL A 248 -9.30 6.23 14.46
N GLY A 249 -9.34 7.15 15.42
CA GLY A 249 -10.48 7.33 16.31
C GLY A 249 -11.76 7.72 15.55
N THR A 250 -11.68 8.63 14.58
CA THR A 250 -12.85 9.00 13.76
C THR A 250 -13.38 7.83 12.94
N LEU A 251 -12.51 6.97 12.42
CA LEU A 251 -12.91 5.78 11.67
C LEU A 251 -13.58 4.73 12.56
N LEU A 252 -13.09 4.55 13.79
CA LEU A 252 -13.66 3.60 14.77
C LEU A 252 -14.99 4.07 15.36
N THR A 253 -15.24 5.39 15.38
CA THR A 253 -16.44 6.00 15.99
C THR A 253 -17.46 6.49 14.96
N SER A 254 -17.42 5.97 13.73
CA SER A 254 -18.30 6.38 12.61
C SER A 254 -18.37 7.90 12.37
N GLY A 255 -17.28 8.61 12.65
CA GLY A 255 -17.16 10.06 12.44
C GLY A 255 -17.57 10.93 13.63
N VAL A 256 -17.98 10.36 14.77
CA VAL A 256 -18.34 11.16 15.98
C VAL A 256 -17.17 12.01 16.47
N LEU A 257 -15.93 11.48 16.40
CA LEU A 257 -14.74 12.25 16.75
C LEU A 257 -14.48 13.46 15.82
N ILE A 258 -15.08 13.54 14.62
CA ILE A 258 -14.93 14.72 13.76
C ILE A 258 -15.60 15.94 14.41
N LEU A 259 -16.72 15.74 15.10
CA LEU A 259 -17.39 16.80 15.85
C LEU A 259 -16.53 17.29 17.02
N ALA A 260 -15.90 16.36 17.75
CA ALA A 260 -14.97 16.72 18.82
C ALA A 260 -13.76 17.51 18.28
N TYR A 261 -13.25 17.15 17.10
CA TYR A 261 -12.18 17.89 16.43
C TYR A 261 -12.58 19.33 16.07
N ILE A 262 -13.81 19.52 15.56
CA ILE A 262 -14.35 20.85 15.20
C ILE A 262 -14.56 21.71 16.45
N VAL A 263 -15.12 21.14 17.52
CA VAL A 263 -15.31 21.84 18.80
C VAL A 263 -13.96 22.26 19.39
N MET A 264 -12.98 21.35 19.38
CA MET A 264 -11.64 21.63 19.89
C MET A 264 -10.91 22.64 19.01
N ALA A 265 -11.17 22.64 17.70
CA ALA A 265 -10.75 23.72 16.83
C ALA A 265 -11.31 25.04 17.35
N ILE A 266 -12.63 25.22 17.46
CA ILE A 266 -13.25 26.51 17.83
C ILE A 266 -12.74 27.04 19.19
N ILE A 267 -12.48 26.16 20.16
CA ILE A 267 -12.05 26.53 21.51
C ILE A 267 -10.56 26.94 21.56
N MET A 268 -9.71 26.36 20.71
CA MET A 268 -8.26 26.57 20.80
C MET A 268 -7.85 27.92 20.16
N PRO A 269 -7.28 28.86 20.93
CA PRO A 269 -6.85 30.15 20.39
C PRO A 269 -5.67 29.99 19.42
N GLU A 270 -5.62 30.83 18.38
CA GLU A 270 -4.47 30.90 17.48
C GLU A 270 -3.30 31.59 18.20
N ASN A 271 -2.17 30.90 18.34
CA ASN A 271 -0.94 31.53 18.79
C ASN A 271 -0.28 32.19 17.57
N HIS A 272 -0.21 33.53 17.58
CA HIS A 272 0.58 34.33 16.64
C HIS A 272 2.06 34.34 17.04
#